data_AF-A0A0X8JW85-F1
#
_entry.id   AF-A0A0X8JW85-F1
#
_cell.length_a   1.000
_cell.length_b   1.000
_cell.length_c   1.000
_cell.angle_alpha   90.00
_cell.angle_beta   90.00
_cell.angle_gamma   90.00
#
_symmetry.space_group_name_H-M   'P 1'
#
loop_
_entity.id
_entity.type
_entity.pdbx_description
1 polymer ?
#
loop_
_entity_poly.entity_id
_entity_poly.type
_entity_poly.pdbx_seq_one_letter_code
_entity_poly.pdbx_strand_id
1 'polypeptide(L)' 'MINSYIEAEKSVLLGQSYKIGSRELTRADLTEIIKARQLWEHNLTLAQNSGRRTQSVQVIIRDL' A
#
# COMPACT_ATOMS: atom_id res chain seq x y z
N MET A 1 -0.23 7.63 -9.61
CA MET A 1 0.80 6.67 -9.14
C MET A 1 0.15 5.45 -8.47
N ILE A 2 -0.64 5.60 -7.41
CA ILE A 2 -1.38 4.47 -6.79
C ILE A 2 -2.37 3.79 -7.76
N ASN A 3 -3.04 4.57 -8.61
CA ASN A 3 -3.98 4.05 -9.61
C ASN A 3 -3.33 3.08 -10.59
N SER A 4 -2.07 3.32 -10.95
CA SER A 4 -1.31 2.45 -11.86
C SER A 4 -1.03 1.09 -11.22
N TYR A 5 -0.77 1.04 -9.90
CA TYR A 5 -0.65 -0.22 -9.16
C TYR A 5 -2.01 -0.92 -8.99
N ILE A 6 -3.11 -0.17 -8.90
CA ILE A 6 -4.48 -0.72 -8.86
C ILE A 6 -4.87 -1.36 -10.19
N GLU A 7 -4.55 -0.70 -11.30
CA GLU A 7 -4.77 -1.24 -12.64
C GLU A 7 -3.90 -2.46 -12.93
N ALA A 8 -2.63 -2.43 -12.52
CA ALA A 8 -1.74 -3.58 -12.61
C ALA A 8 -2.23 -4.77 -11.77
N GLU A 9 -2.72 -4.55 -10.55
CA GLU A 9 -3.28 -5.62 -9.72
C GLU A 9 -4.57 -6.19 -10.31
N LYS A 10 -5.45 -5.34 -10.86
CA LYS A 10 -6.66 -5.78 -11.57
C LYS A 10 -6.33 -6.60 -12.82
N SER A 11 -5.35 -6.19 -13.62
CA SER A 11 -4.96 -6.93 -14.83
C SER A 11 -4.32 -8.27 -14.50
N VAL A 12 -3.50 -8.33 -13.45
CA VAL A 12 -2.92 -9.58 -12.93
C VAL A 12 -3.99 -10.50 -12.37
N LEU A 13 -4.96 -10.00 -11.59
CA LEU A 13 -6.09 -10.79 -11.08
C LEU A 13 -6.96 -11.33 -12.22
N LEU A 14 -7.21 -10.53 -13.26
CA LEU A 14 -8.00 -10.94 -14.42
C LEU A 14 -7.26 -11.95 -15.32
N GLY A 15 -5.93 -11.91 -15.36
CA GLY A 15 -5.08 -12.80 -16.17
C GLY A 15 -4.49 -14.00 -15.43
N GLN A 16 -4.88 -14.25 -14.18
CA GLN A 16 -4.19 -15.16 -13.26
C GLN A 16 -4.32 -16.66 -13.61
N SER A 17 -5.30 -17.03 -14.44
CA SER A 17 -5.53 -18.41 -14.84
C SER A 17 -5.87 -18.47 -16.32
N TYR A 18 -4.90 -18.88 -17.12
CA TYR A 18 -5.17 -19.32 -18.49
C TYR A 18 -4.64 -20.74 -18.66
N LYS A 19 -5.58 -21.69 -18.83
CA LYS A 19 -5.27 -23.08 -19.17
C LYS A 19 -4.94 -23.16 -20.66
N ILE A 20 -3.69 -23.49 -20.97
CA ILE A 20 -3.32 -24.05 -22.28
C ILE A 20 -3.12 -25.56 -22.09
N GLY A 21 -4.07 -26.35 -22.58
CA GLY A 21 -3.98 -27.81 -22.55
C GLY A 21 -3.85 -28.37 -21.13
N SER A 22 -2.72 -29.02 -20.82
CA SER A 22 -2.42 -29.64 -19.53
C SER A 22 -1.54 -28.80 -18.61
N ARG A 23 -1.19 -27.57 -18.99
CA ARG A 23 -0.30 -26.70 -18.21
C ARG A 23 -1.06 -25.48 -17.70
N GLU A 24 -1.03 -25.29 -16.39
CA GLU A 24 -1.43 -24.06 -15.72
C GLU A 24 -0.16 -23.22 -15.52
N LEU A 25 -0.18 -21.96 -15.95
CA LEU A 25 0.98 -21.08 -15.90
C LEU A 25 0.58 -19.75 -15.27
N THR A 26 1.00 -19.53 -14.02
CA THR A 26 0.78 -18.30 -13.26
C THR A 26 1.83 -17.26 -13.64
N ARG A 27 1.49 -16.35 -14.57
CA ARG A 27 2.36 -15.22 -14.95
C ARG A 27 2.10 -13.99 -14.08
N ALA A 28 2.49 -14.00 -12.80
CA ALA A 28 2.80 -12.76 -12.07
C ALA A 28 3.20 -13.04 -10.62
N ASP A 29 4.28 -12.39 -10.18
CA ASP A 29 4.61 -12.19 -8.77
C ASP A 29 3.67 -11.13 -8.17
N LEU A 30 2.41 -11.50 -7.96
CA LEU A 30 1.40 -10.69 -7.27
C LEU A 30 1.94 -10.13 -5.94
N THR A 31 2.83 -10.89 -5.30
CA THR A 31 3.49 -10.53 -4.05
C THR A 31 4.30 -9.23 -4.15
N GLU A 32 4.99 -8.97 -5.25
CA GLU A 32 5.78 -7.74 -5.42
C GLU A 32 4.89 -6.51 -5.62
N ILE A 33 3.79 -6.66 -6.36
CA ILE A 33 2.82 -5.59 -6.59
C ILE A 33 2.12 -5.20 -5.28
N ILE A 34 1.74 -6.20 -4.47
CA ILE A 34 1.14 -5.97 -3.14
C ILE A 34 2.13 -5.24 -2.23
N LYS A 35 3.40 -5.68 -2.18
CA LYS A 35 4.45 -5.03 -1.38
C LYS A 35 4.65 -3.57 -1.80
N ALA A 36 4.72 -3.30 -3.10
CA ALA A 36 4.87 -1.95 -3.62
C ALA A 36 3.67 -1.07 -3.23
N ARG A 37 2.43 -1.57 -3.36
CA ARG A 37 1.22 -0.82 -2.94
C ARG A 37 1.27 -0.49 -1.44
N GLN A 38 1.54 -1.47 -0.58
CA GLN A 38 1.58 -1.28 0.87
C GLN A 38 2.62 -0.23 1.28
N LEU A 39 3.79 -0.23 0.64
CA LEU A 39 4.83 0.77 0.88
C LEU A 39 4.34 2.19 0.55
N TRP A 40 3.69 2.35 -0.60
CA TRP A 40 3.20 3.66 -1.03
C TRP A 40 2.00 4.15 -0.21
N GLU A 41 1.11 3.25 0.20
CA GLU A 41 0.03 3.57 1.15
C GLU A 41 0.60 4.02 2.50
N HIS A 42 1.58 3.29 3.03
CA HIS A 42 2.25 3.68 4.27
C HIS A 42 2.87 5.08 4.16
N ASN A 43 3.62 5.36 3.08
CA ASN A 43 4.20 6.68 2.84
C ASN A 43 3.14 7.78 2.75
N LEU A 44 1.99 7.50 2.13
CA LEU A 44 0.87 8.45 2.05
C LEU A 44 0.28 8.72 3.44
N THR A 45 0.08 7.69 4.27
CA THR A 45 -0.41 7.87 5.64
C THR A 45 0.56 8.67 6.50
N LEU A 46 1.87 8.44 6.36
CA LEU A 46 2.90 9.24 7.03
C LEU A 46 2.86 10.69 6.57
N ALA A 47 2.78 10.94 5.26
CA ALA A 47 2.71 12.29 4.71
C ALA A 47 1.45 13.03 5.22
N GLN A 48 0.30 12.37 5.26
CA GLN A 48 -0.94 12.94 5.80
C GLN A 48 -0.85 13.22 7.31
N ASN A 49 -0.25 12.30 8.06
CA ASN A 49 -0.06 12.45 9.52
C ASN A 49 1.02 13.47 9.87
N SER A 50 2.02 13.69 9.01
CA SER A 50 3.09 14.67 9.23
C SER A 50 2.59 16.12 9.26
N GLY A 51 1.37 16.38 8.76
CA GLY A 51 0.68 17.65 8.91
C GLY A 51 0.17 17.92 10.33
N ARG A 52 0.02 16.89 11.18
CA ARG A 52 -0.27 17.06 12.61
C ARG A 52 1.04 17.29 13.35
N ARG A 53 1.52 18.55 13.38
CA ARG A 53 2.59 18.94 14.30
C ARG A 53 2.16 18.57 15.72
N THR A 54 2.92 17.69 16.39
CA THR A 54 2.82 17.49 17.83
C THR A 54 3.09 18.83 18.48
N GLN A 55 2.03 19.51 18.93
CA GLN A 55 2.19 20.73 19.70
C GLN A 55 2.83 20.34 21.02
N SER A 56 3.97 20.96 21.34
CA SER A 56 4.57 20.83 22.66
C SER A 56 3.60 21.41 23.68
N VAL A 57 2.96 20.56 24.47
CA VAL A 57 2.10 20.99 25.58
C VAL A 57 3.00 21.14 26.80
N GLN A 58 3.16 22.37 27.29
CA GLN A 58 3.83 22.63 28.56
C GLN A 58 2.86 22.33 29.69
N VAL A 59 3.12 21.26 30.44
CA VAL A 59 2.34 20.90 31.63
C VAL A 59 2.96 21.61 32.83
N ILE A 60 2.25 22.60 33.38
CA ILE A 60 2.62 23.26 34.64
C ILE A 60 1.73 22.67 35.73
N ILE A 61 2.34 22.06 36.74
CA ILE A 61 1.64 21.67 37.96
C ILE A 61 1.41 22.95 38.76
N ARG A 62 0.23 23.54 38.58
CA ARG A 62 -0.28 24.64 39.39
C ARG A 62 -1.03 23.98 40.55
N ASP A 63 -0.54 24.21 41.76
CA ASP A 63 -0.94 23.60 43.03
C ASP A 63 -0.27 22.24 43.34
N LEU A 64 0.81 22.33 44.12
CA LEU A 64 1.31 21.30 45.04
C LEU A 64 1.05 21.78 46.47
#